data_AF-A0A4Q7QBN3-F1
#
_entry.id   AF-A0A4Q7QBN3-F1
#
_cell.length_a   1.000
_cell.length_b   1.000
_cell.length_c   1.000
_cell.angle_alpha   90.00
_cell.angle_beta   90.00
_cell.angle_gamma   90.00
#
_symmetry.space_group_name_H-M   'P 1'
#
loop_
_entity.id
_entity.type
_entity.pdbx_description
1 polymer ?
#
loop_
_entity_poly.entity_id
_entity_poly.type
_entity_poly.pdbx_seq_one_letter_code
_entity_poly.pdbx_strand_id
1 'polypeptide(L)'
;MRDLKSQLMTGRMAEVALEYAEGTRTPAEPRPASTVILLRDAMRPEVYLLRRQRTMAFAAGMTVFPGGRVDATDSTVADSWSGPSPEWFGERLGCSAETAAAYVAAAVRETFEESGVLLAGPSKDSVVGDTTGADWEADRVALETRELGFSEFLHRRGLVLRADLLGPWAHWITPEFEPKRYDTAFFVAALPAGQVTRDVTSESDQVTWIRPADAVAAVDAGEVLMLPPTYICCHELSQYDDVAAILDAAGEREIRAIMPTVRVDGDQAYLETT
;
A
#
# COMPACT_ATOMS: atom_id res chain seq x y z
N MET A 1 6.76 -20.99 7.97
CA MET A 1 5.64 -20.06 7.74
C MET A 1 4.96 -19.84 9.06
N ARG A 2 4.95 -18.60 9.54
CA ARG A 2 4.17 -18.22 10.71
C ARG A 2 2.71 -18.55 10.46
N ASP A 3 2.05 -19.26 11.38
CA ASP A 3 0.61 -19.49 11.26
C ASP A 3 -0.09 -18.15 11.50
N LEU A 4 -0.78 -17.65 10.47
CA LEU A 4 -1.52 -16.40 10.48
C LEU A 4 -3.03 -16.64 10.61
N LYS A 5 -3.47 -17.91 10.64
CA LYS A 5 -4.90 -18.24 10.76
C LYS A 5 -5.47 -17.82 12.11
N SER A 6 -4.69 -17.98 13.18
CA SER A 6 -5.08 -17.58 14.54
C SER A 6 -3.84 -17.16 15.31
N GLN A 7 -3.69 -15.87 15.59
CA GLN A 7 -2.53 -15.32 16.28
C GLN A 7 -2.91 -14.76 17.64
N LEU A 8 -2.26 -15.25 18.70
CA LEU A 8 -2.42 -14.67 20.03
C LEU A 8 -2.01 -13.20 20.01
N MET A 9 -2.93 -12.33 20.38
CA MET A 9 -2.66 -10.91 20.53
C MET A 9 -2.06 -10.65 21.92
N THR A 10 -1.19 -9.64 22.02
CA THR A 10 -0.54 -9.28 23.29
C THR A 10 -0.56 -7.77 23.51
N GLY A 11 -0.45 -7.36 24.78
CA GLY A 11 -0.39 -5.95 25.17
C GLY A 11 -1.65 -5.18 24.79
N ARG A 12 -1.49 -3.91 24.42
CA ARG A 12 -2.61 -2.99 24.12
C ARG A 12 -3.58 -3.53 23.07
N MET A 13 -3.11 -4.27 22.06
CA MET A 13 -3.96 -4.83 21.02
C MET A 13 -4.92 -5.90 21.58
N ALA A 14 -4.43 -6.73 22.52
CA ALA A 14 -5.27 -7.71 23.20
C ALA A 14 -6.30 -7.04 24.12
N GLU A 15 -5.90 -6.02 24.89
CA GLU A 15 -6.80 -5.26 25.76
C GLU A 15 -7.97 -4.66 24.97
N VAL A 16 -7.65 -4.00 23.85
CA VAL A 16 -8.66 -3.39 22.96
C VAL A 16 -9.59 -4.45 22.35
N ALA A 17 -9.06 -5.59 21.97
CA ALA A 17 -9.84 -6.68 21.39
C ALA A 17 -10.81 -7.31 22.40
N LEU A 18 -10.38 -7.49 23.65
CA LEU A 18 -11.24 -7.97 24.74
C LEU A 18 -12.35 -6.97 25.06
N GLU A 19 -12.03 -5.68 25.21
CA GLU A 19 -13.03 -4.62 25.44
C GLU A 19 -14.09 -4.57 24.34
N TYR A 20 -13.68 -4.74 23.08
CA TYR A 20 -14.59 -4.81 21.94
C TYR A 20 -15.48 -6.06 22.01
N ALA A 21 -14.93 -7.23 22.34
CA ALA A 21 -15.71 -8.47 22.47
C ALA A 21 -16.75 -8.40 23.61
N GLU A 22 -16.49 -7.62 24.66
CA GLU A 22 -17.43 -7.33 25.75
C GLU A 22 -18.53 -6.32 25.34
N GLY A 23 -18.49 -5.78 24.12
CA GLY A 23 -19.49 -4.84 23.60
C GLY A 23 -19.33 -3.41 24.12
N THR A 24 -18.18 -3.06 24.68
CA THR A 24 -17.93 -1.72 25.26
C THR A 24 -17.48 -0.68 24.23
N ARG A 25 -17.28 -1.08 22.97
CA ARG A 25 -16.80 -0.21 21.89
C ARG A 25 -17.60 -0.36 20.61
N THR A 26 -17.88 0.77 19.96
CA THR A 26 -18.43 0.81 18.60
C THR A 26 -17.27 0.84 17.59
N PRO A 27 -17.28 -0.01 16.55
CA PRO A 27 -16.26 0.02 15.50
C PRO A 27 -16.17 1.39 14.83
N ALA A 28 -14.94 1.86 14.59
CA ALA A 28 -14.72 3.00 13.72
C ALA A 28 -15.05 2.63 12.26
N GLU A 29 -15.49 3.59 11.46
CA GLU A 29 -15.61 3.39 10.01
C GLU A 29 -14.20 3.33 9.39
N PRO A 30 -13.91 2.33 8.53
CA PRO A 30 -12.60 2.22 7.90
C PRO A 30 -12.41 3.35 6.89
N ARG A 31 -11.23 3.98 6.92
CA ARG A 31 -10.86 5.04 5.97
C ARG A 31 -10.25 4.42 4.72
N PRO A 32 -10.66 4.83 3.51
CA PRO A 32 -10.06 4.32 2.28
C PRO A 32 -8.57 4.69 2.21
N ALA A 33 -7.75 3.73 1.80
CA ALA A 33 -6.31 3.84 1.66
C ALA A 33 -5.81 3.01 0.48
N SER A 34 -4.59 3.29 0.04
CA SER A 34 -3.92 2.51 -0.99
C SER A 34 -2.45 2.33 -0.71
N THR A 35 -1.91 1.25 -1.23
CA THR A 35 -0.52 0.84 -1.00
C THR A 35 0.06 0.26 -2.27
N VAL A 36 1.31 0.61 -2.58
CA VAL A 36 2.03 0.09 -3.75
C VAL A 36 3.23 -0.71 -3.31
N ILE A 37 3.23 -1.99 -3.67
CA ILE A 37 4.37 -2.88 -3.58
C ILE A 37 5.26 -2.59 -4.79
N LEU A 38 6.18 -1.65 -4.63
CA LEU A 38 7.11 -1.26 -5.68
C LEU A 38 8.21 -2.32 -5.83
N LEU A 39 8.40 -2.79 -7.05
CA LEU A 39 9.24 -3.92 -7.42
C LEU A 39 10.40 -3.49 -8.31
N ARG A 40 11.54 -4.18 -8.19
CA ARG A 40 12.61 -4.09 -9.19
C ARG A 40 13.21 -5.45 -9.49
N ASP A 41 13.67 -5.63 -10.72
CA ASP A 41 14.46 -6.80 -11.08
C ASP A 41 15.87 -6.71 -10.46
N ALA A 42 16.31 -7.84 -9.91
CA ALA A 42 17.69 -8.11 -9.53
C ALA A 42 17.99 -9.58 -9.87
N MET A 43 18.86 -10.27 -9.13
CA MET A 43 18.99 -11.73 -9.30
C MET A 43 17.67 -12.48 -8.98
N ARG A 44 16.86 -11.88 -8.10
CA ARG A 44 15.48 -12.21 -7.77
C ARG A 44 14.74 -10.88 -7.54
N PRO A 45 13.41 -10.81 -7.64
CA PRO A 45 12.66 -9.59 -7.38
C PRO A 45 12.95 -9.06 -5.98
N GLU A 46 13.10 -7.75 -5.89
CA GLU A 46 13.16 -7.03 -4.62
C GLU A 46 11.95 -6.11 -4.49
N VAL A 47 11.51 -5.92 -3.25
CA VAL A 47 10.45 -4.98 -2.88
C VAL A 47 11.04 -3.78 -2.16
N TYR A 48 10.45 -2.61 -2.40
CA TYR A 48 10.77 -1.40 -1.66
C TYR A 48 9.95 -1.33 -0.37
N LEU A 49 10.63 -1.21 0.76
CA LEU A 49 10.03 -1.13 2.08
C LEU A 49 10.53 0.09 2.85
N LEU A 50 9.65 0.70 3.63
CA LEU A 50 9.93 1.80 4.54
C LEU A 50 9.71 1.33 5.98
N ARG A 51 10.58 1.73 6.90
CA ARG A 51 10.34 1.58 8.33
C ARG A 51 9.75 2.88 8.88
N ARG A 52 8.54 2.81 9.40
CA ARG A 52 7.83 3.94 10.00
C ARG A 52 8.55 4.43 11.25
N GLN A 53 8.62 5.75 11.43
CA GLN A 53 9.20 6.32 12.65
C GLN A 53 8.54 5.76 13.91
N ARG A 54 9.36 5.50 14.93
CA ARG A 54 8.89 4.95 16.23
C ARG A 54 7.97 5.90 17.00
N THR A 55 7.93 7.18 16.63
CA THR A 55 7.11 8.23 17.23
C THR A 55 5.68 8.26 16.68
N MET A 56 5.37 7.48 15.63
CA MET A 56 4.07 7.53 14.98
C MET A 56 2.94 6.93 15.82
N ALA A 57 1.75 7.53 15.73
CA ALA A 57 0.59 7.12 16.52
C ALA A 57 -0.12 5.85 16.02
N PHE A 58 0.33 5.24 14.91
CA PHE A 58 -0.15 3.97 14.37
C PHE A 58 1.01 3.29 13.63
N ALA A 59 1.16 1.97 13.83
CA ALA A 59 2.20 1.15 13.20
C ALA A 59 3.65 1.69 13.39
N ALA A 60 3.95 2.33 14.53
CA ALA A 60 5.29 2.82 14.84
C ALA A 60 6.34 1.69 14.80
N GLY A 61 7.46 1.92 14.09
CA GLY A 61 8.52 0.93 13.92
C GLY A 61 8.16 -0.25 12.99
N MET A 62 6.94 -0.28 12.44
CA MET A 62 6.54 -1.29 11.46
C MET A 62 7.20 -1.00 10.11
N THR A 63 7.57 -2.06 9.42
CA THR A 63 8.00 -2.04 8.03
C THR A 63 6.80 -2.18 7.12
N VAL A 64 6.65 -1.25 6.19
CA VAL A 64 5.48 -1.08 5.31
C VAL A 64 5.93 -0.81 3.88
N PHE A 65 5.01 -0.95 2.93
CA PHE A 65 5.17 -0.44 1.58
C PHE A 65 4.73 1.04 1.53
N PRO A 66 5.12 1.81 0.48
CA PRO A 66 4.58 3.14 0.25
C PRO A 66 3.05 3.13 0.20
N GLY A 67 2.41 4.07 0.88
CA GLY A 67 0.96 4.15 0.83
C GLY A 67 0.33 4.98 1.93
N GLY A 68 -0.86 5.49 1.62
CA GLY A 68 -1.58 6.38 2.52
C GLY A 68 -3.06 6.43 2.21
N ARG A 69 -3.71 7.44 2.76
CA ARG A 69 -5.17 7.59 2.68
C ARG A 69 -5.55 8.12 1.31
N VAL A 70 -6.69 7.68 0.80
CA VAL A 70 -7.36 8.36 -0.31
C VAL A 70 -7.71 9.79 0.13
N ASP A 71 -7.31 10.77 -0.67
CA ASP A 71 -7.67 12.17 -0.53
C ASP A 71 -8.93 12.48 -1.35
N ALA A 72 -9.70 13.50 -0.96
CA ALA A 72 -10.90 13.91 -1.69
C ALA A 72 -10.59 14.33 -3.13
N THR A 73 -9.36 14.77 -3.43
CA THR A 73 -8.93 15.15 -4.77
C THR A 73 -8.56 13.97 -5.66
N ASP A 74 -8.36 12.77 -5.10
CA ASP A 74 -7.95 11.57 -5.85
C ASP A 74 -9.07 11.06 -6.78
N SER A 75 -10.33 11.39 -6.54
CA SER A 75 -11.46 11.03 -7.43
C SER A 75 -11.56 11.90 -8.69
N THR A 76 -10.72 12.94 -8.83
CA THR A 76 -10.84 13.96 -9.89
C THR A 76 -9.84 13.79 -11.04
N VAL A 77 -9.22 12.62 -11.17
CA VAL A 77 -8.15 12.35 -12.16
C VAL A 77 -8.66 11.78 -13.50
N ALA A 78 -9.98 11.68 -13.71
CA ALA A 78 -10.57 11.01 -14.87
C ALA A 78 -10.05 11.54 -16.23
N ASP A 79 -9.85 12.86 -16.34
CA ASP A 79 -9.36 13.50 -17.58
C ASP A 79 -7.84 13.31 -17.81
N SER A 80 -7.12 12.83 -16.79
CA SER A 80 -5.69 12.54 -16.82
C SER A 80 -5.41 11.05 -16.62
N TRP A 81 -6.26 10.18 -17.16
CA TRP A 81 -6.17 8.73 -16.97
C TRP A 81 -5.71 7.99 -18.22
N SER A 82 -4.85 6.98 -18.05
CA SER A 82 -4.48 6.03 -19.09
C SER A 82 -4.32 4.61 -18.54
N GLY A 83 -4.82 3.61 -19.26
CA GLY A 83 -4.79 2.20 -18.88
C GLY A 83 -6.19 1.60 -18.73
N PRO A 84 -6.32 0.46 -18.00
CA PRO A 84 -7.62 -0.15 -17.70
C PRO A 84 -8.57 0.87 -17.07
N SER A 85 -9.87 0.74 -17.34
CA SER A 85 -10.85 1.69 -16.82
C SER A 85 -11.07 1.53 -15.31
N PRO A 86 -11.58 2.55 -14.61
CA PRO A 86 -11.95 2.41 -13.21
C PRO A 86 -12.93 1.27 -12.94
N GLU A 87 -13.84 0.94 -13.87
CA GLU A 87 -14.72 -0.22 -13.77
C GLU A 87 -13.94 -1.54 -13.71
N TRP A 88 -12.89 -1.68 -14.52
CA TRP A 88 -12.04 -2.87 -14.53
C TRP A 88 -11.35 -3.09 -13.18
N PHE A 89 -10.92 -2.00 -12.52
CA PHE A 89 -10.37 -2.04 -11.18
C PHE A 89 -11.46 -2.32 -10.13
N GLY A 90 -12.64 -1.69 -10.27
CA GLY A 90 -13.78 -1.89 -9.36
C GLY A 90 -14.27 -3.34 -9.34
N GLU A 91 -14.36 -3.99 -10.50
CA GLU A 91 -14.70 -5.42 -10.61
C GLU A 91 -13.72 -6.32 -9.84
N ARG A 92 -12.42 -6.00 -9.88
CA ARG A 92 -11.37 -6.77 -9.19
C ARG A 92 -11.29 -6.51 -7.70
N LEU A 93 -11.46 -5.25 -7.30
CA LEU A 93 -11.39 -4.83 -5.90
C LEU A 93 -12.71 -5.04 -5.15
N GLY A 94 -13.81 -5.30 -5.88
CA GLY A 94 -15.14 -5.49 -5.32
C GLY A 94 -15.79 -4.17 -4.86
N CYS A 95 -15.53 -3.06 -5.58
CA CYS A 95 -16.04 -1.74 -5.23
C CYS A 95 -16.58 -0.98 -6.46
N SER A 96 -17.11 0.23 -6.26
CA SER A 96 -17.59 1.07 -7.37
C SER A 96 -16.42 1.58 -8.21
N ALA A 97 -16.69 1.95 -9.46
CA ALA A 97 -15.69 2.56 -10.35
C ALA A 97 -15.10 3.86 -9.76
N GLU A 98 -15.92 4.67 -9.08
CA GLU A 98 -15.46 5.89 -8.40
C GLU A 98 -14.48 5.60 -7.27
N THR A 99 -14.79 4.62 -6.42
CA THR A 99 -13.90 4.19 -5.34
C THR A 99 -12.60 3.60 -5.89
N ALA A 100 -12.69 2.79 -6.95
CA ALA A 100 -11.52 2.21 -7.61
C ALA A 100 -10.61 3.26 -8.24
N ALA A 101 -11.17 4.28 -8.91
CA ALA A 101 -10.40 5.41 -9.44
C ALA A 101 -9.63 6.13 -8.31
N ALA A 102 -10.30 6.36 -7.18
CA ALA A 102 -9.69 7.04 -6.04
C ALA A 102 -8.57 6.20 -5.41
N TYR A 103 -8.72 4.87 -5.33
CA TYR A 103 -7.65 3.97 -4.89
C TYR A 103 -6.43 4.01 -5.82
N VAL A 104 -6.64 3.93 -7.14
CA VAL A 104 -5.55 3.99 -8.11
C VAL A 104 -4.84 5.34 -8.08
N ALA A 105 -5.58 6.44 -7.99
CA ALA A 105 -5.00 7.78 -7.88
C ALA A 105 -4.18 7.95 -6.60
N ALA A 106 -4.72 7.53 -5.45
CA ALA A 106 -4.01 7.54 -4.19
C ALA A 106 -2.74 6.67 -4.24
N ALA A 107 -2.81 5.49 -4.87
CA ALA A 107 -1.65 4.62 -5.05
C ALA A 107 -0.50 5.33 -5.78
N VAL A 108 -0.79 6.02 -6.89
CA VAL A 108 0.23 6.76 -7.65
C VAL A 108 0.74 7.98 -6.90
N ARG A 109 -0.17 8.76 -6.29
CA ARG A 109 0.17 9.95 -5.51
C ARG A 109 1.08 9.61 -4.33
N GLU A 110 0.67 8.69 -3.47
CA GLU A 110 1.40 8.28 -2.27
C GLU A 110 2.76 7.66 -2.63
N THR A 111 2.85 6.90 -3.73
CA THR A 111 4.13 6.38 -4.22
C THR A 111 5.10 7.53 -4.56
N PHE A 112 4.61 8.60 -5.19
CA PHE A 112 5.43 9.75 -5.50
C PHE A 112 5.82 10.54 -4.24
N GLU A 113 4.86 10.79 -3.34
CA GLU A 113 5.09 11.48 -2.08
C GLU A 113 6.15 10.78 -1.22
N GLU A 114 6.07 9.46 -1.05
CA GLU A 114 6.94 8.73 -0.11
C GLU A 114 8.25 8.20 -0.71
N SER A 115 8.29 7.93 -2.02
CA SER A 115 9.48 7.32 -2.66
C SER A 115 10.10 8.17 -3.76
N GLY A 116 9.43 9.24 -4.20
CA GLY A 116 9.82 10.03 -5.37
C GLY A 116 9.55 9.35 -6.71
N VAL A 117 8.96 8.15 -6.71
CA VAL A 117 8.62 7.39 -7.92
C VAL A 117 7.23 7.77 -8.42
N LEU A 118 7.13 8.15 -9.69
CA LEU A 118 5.88 8.59 -10.31
C LEU A 118 5.42 7.61 -11.39
N LEU A 119 4.26 7.00 -11.19
CA LEU A 119 3.58 6.13 -12.16
C LEU A 119 2.68 6.96 -13.09
N ALA A 120 3.28 7.94 -13.76
CA ALA A 120 2.63 8.83 -14.71
C ALA A 120 3.61 9.24 -15.83
N GLY A 121 3.07 9.74 -16.94
CA GLY A 121 3.88 10.16 -18.09
C GLY A 121 3.14 11.12 -19.02
N PRO A 122 3.83 11.69 -20.02
CA PRO A 122 3.21 12.64 -20.95
C PRO A 122 2.22 11.97 -21.93
N SER A 123 2.20 10.64 -21.97
CA SER A 123 1.26 9.86 -22.80
C SER A 123 1.07 8.45 -22.25
N LYS A 124 0.11 7.72 -22.83
CA LYS A 124 -0.12 6.30 -22.58
C LYS A 124 1.08 5.38 -22.88
N ASP A 125 2.06 5.86 -23.66
CA ASP A 125 3.16 5.05 -24.18
C ASP A 125 4.48 5.32 -23.44
N SER A 126 4.49 6.28 -22.50
CA SER A 126 5.72 6.70 -21.81
C SER A 126 5.47 7.05 -20.34
N VAL A 127 6.56 7.12 -19.58
CA VAL A 127 6.61 7.55 -18.19
C VAL A 127 7.58 8.71 -18.07
N VAL A 128 7.45 9.50 -17.01
CA VAL A 128 8.51 10.45 -16.64
C VAL A 128 9.78 9.65 -16.34
N GLY A 129 10.89 9.98 -17.01
CA GLY A 129 12.14 9.23 -16.86
C GLY A 129 12.96 9.62 -15.64
N ASP A 130 12.83 10.87 -15.18
CA ASP A 130 13.59 11.40 -14.03
C ASP A 130 12.73 12.38 -13.24
N THR A 131 12.59 12.10 -11.94
CA THR A 131 11.80 12.86 -10.96
C THR A 131 12.68 13.45 -9.85
N THR A 132 14.00 13.54 -10.07
CA THR A 132 14.98 13.99 -9.05
C THR A 132 15.28 15.49 -9.06
N GLY A 133 14.78 16.22 -10.07
CA GLY A 133 14.94 17.67 -10.20
C GLY A 133 14.32 18.47 -9.04
N ALA A 134 14.85 19.67 -8.79
CA ALA A 134 14.39 20.52 -7.69
C ALA A 134 12.91 20.95 -7.83
N ASP A 135 12.42 21.08 -9.06
CA ASP A 135 11.02 21.36 -9.36
C ASP A 135 10.11 20.15 -9.05
N TRP A 136 10.59 18.93 -9.29
CA TRP A 136 9.87 17.71 -8.89
C TRP A 136 9.81 17.57 -7.38
N GLU A 137 10.90 17.91 -6.68
CA GLU A 137 10.91 17.90 -5.23
C GLU A 137 9.93 18.93 -4.63
N ALA A 138 9.89 20.14 -5.19
CA ALA A 138 8.94 21.16 -4.78
C ALA A 138 7.48 20.67 -4.94
N ASP A 139 7.18 19.98 -6.03
CA ASP A 139 5.86 19.44 -6.28
C ASP A 139 5.52 18.27 -5.37
N ARG A 140 6.48 17.39 -5.10
CA ARG A 140 6.32 16.28 -4.16
C ARG A 140 5.98 16.81 -2.76
N VAL A 141 6.72 17.82 -2.30
CA VAL A 141 6.45 18.47 -1.00
C VAL A 141 5.07 19.13 -1.01
N ALA A 142 4.68 19.81 -2.09
CA ALA A 142 3.36 20.45 -2.17
C ALA A 142 2.20 19.44 -2.17
N LEU A 143 2.40 18.23 -2.73
CA LEU A 143 1.44 17.13 -2.63
C LEU A 143 1.37 16.58 -1.19
N GLU A 144 2.53 16.28 -0.58
CA GLU A 144 2.64 15.78 0.79
C GLU A 144 2.00 16.75 1.81
N THR A 145 2.22 18.06 1.66
CA THR A 145 1.61 19.10 2.51
C THR A 145 0.18 19.47 2.12
N ARG A 146 -0.35 18.89 1.04
CA ARG A 146 -1.69 19.14 0.48
C ARG A 146 -1.92 20.58 0.02
N GLU A 147 -0.84 21.28 -0.32
CA GLU A 147 -0.89 22.59 -0.97
C GLU A 147 -1.25 22.47 -2.46
N LEU A 148 -0.97 21.31 -3.06
CA LEU A 148 -1.28 20.97 -4.44
C LEU A 148 -2.14 19.69 -4.47
N GLY A 149 -3.26 19.72 -5.20
CA GLY A 149 -4.04 18.51 -5.47
C GLY A 149 -3.41 17.67 -6.58
N PHE A 150 -3.58 16.35 -6.55
CA PHE A 150 -2.91 15.47 -7.52
C PHE A 150 -3.42 15.59 -8.95
N SER A 151 -4.73 15.78 -9.15
CA SER A 151 -5.28 16.11 -10.47
C SER A 151 -4.71 17.42 -11.02
N GLU A 152 -4.56 18.45 -10.18
CA GLU A 152 -3.94 19.72 -10.57
C GLU A 152 -2.46 19.54 -10.94
N PHE A 153 -1.71 18.76 -10.15
CA PHE A 153 -0.32 18.40 -10.45
C PHE A 153 -0.17 17.75 -11.83
N LEU A 154 -1.00 16.75 -12.14
CA LEU A 154 -0.98 16.06 -13.43
C LEU A 154 -1.29 17.04 -14.58
N HIS A 155 -2.36 17.84 -14.46
CA HIS A 155 -2.73 18.82 -15.48
C HIS A 155 -1.63 19.86 -15.72
N ARG A 156 -1.07 20.43 -14.64
CA ARG A 156 -0.03 21.45 -14.72
C ARG A 156 1.22 20.93 -15.42
N ARG A 157 1.56 19.64 -15.24
CA ARG A 157 2.71 18.99 -15.89
C ARG A 157 2.37 18.35 -17.25
N GLY A 158 1.10 18.37 -17.68
CA GLY A 158 0.66 17.72 -18.91
C GLY A 158 0.84 16.21 -18.88
N LEU A 159 0.59 15.60 -17.72
CA LEU A 159 0.77 14.17 -17.49
C LEU A 159 -0.56 13.44 -17.43
N VAL A 160 -0.53 12.16 -17.82
CA VAL A 160 -1.57 11.19 -17.52
C VAL A 160 -1.03 10.19 -16.49
N LEU A 161 -1.87 9.87 -15.51
CA LEU A 161 -1.70 8.71 -14.64
C LEU A 161 -1.68 7.44 -15.51
N ARG A 162 -0.72 6.55 -15.23
CA ARG A 162 -0.54 5.28 -15.95
C ARG A 162 -1.06 4.11 -15.12
N ALA A 163 -2.38 3.92 -15.14
CA ALA A 163 -3.07 2.87 -14.39
C ALA A 163 -2.69 1.47 -14.88
N ASP A 164 -2.26 1.33 -16.14
CA ASP A 164 -1.73 0.08 -16.69
C ASP A 164 -0.40 -0.38 -16.07
N LEU A 165 0.27 0.47 -15.29
CA LEU A 165 1.46 0.10 -14.53
C LEU A 165 1.12 -0.51 -13.15
N LEU A 166 -0.16 -0.52 -12.75
CA LEU A 166 -0.62 -1.02 -11.46
C LEU A 166 -1.37 -2.35 -11.64
N GLY A 167 -0.85 -3.41 -11.04
CA GLY A 167 -1.56 -4.68 -10.91
C GLY A 167 -2.27 -4.76 -9.56
N PRO A 168 -3.60 -4.91 -9.47
CA PRO A 168 -4.29 -5.19 -8.21
C PRO A 168 -3.74 -6.48 -7.58
N TRP A 169 -3.43 -6.45 -6.27
CA TRP A 169 -2.79 -7.59 -5.60
C TRP A 169 -3.59 -8.15 -4.43
N ALA A 170 -4.06 -7.26 -3.54
CA ALA A 170 -4.81 -7.62 -2.35
C ALA A 170 -5.74 -6.48 -1.90
N HIS A 171 -6.70 -6.80 -1.03
CA HIS A 171 -7.60 -5.83 -0.44
C HIS A 171 -7.80 -6.17 1.03
N TRP A 172 -7.40 -5.27 1.93
CA TRP A 172 -7.38 -5.52 3.37
C TRP A 172 -8.16 -4.46 4.14
N ILE A 173 -9.07 -4.92 5.00
CA ILE A 173 -9.83 -4.07 5.91
C ILE A 173 -9.32 -4.31 7.32
N THR A 174 -8.96 -3.24 8.01
CA THR A 174 -8.52 -3.32 9.40
C THR A 174 -9.65 -3.87 10.30
N PRO A 175 -9.36 -4.75 11.27
CA PRO A 175 -10.37 -5.37 12.14
C PRO A 175 -11.24 -4.36 12.88
N GLU A 176 -12.46 -4.75 13.22
CA GLU A 176 -13.45 -3.87 13.85
C GLU A 176 -13.06 -3.37 15.24
N PHE A 177 -12.28 -4.15 15.99
CA PHE A 177 -11.83 -3.79 17.33
C PHE A 177 -10.77 -2.67 17.31
N GLU A 178 -10.09 -2.46 16.18
CA GLU A 178 -9.06 -1.43 16.08
C GLU A 178 -9.69 -0.03 16.08
N PRO A 179 -9.18 0.92 16.88
CA PRO A 179 -9.74 2.26 16.97
C PRO A 179 -9.45 3.11 15.72
N LYS A 180 -8.43 2.73 14.93
CA LYS A 180 -8.09 3.34 13.65
C LYS A 180 -8.16 2.26 12.59
N ARG A 181 -9.10 2.40 11.68
CA ARG A 181 -9.35 1.41 10.63
C ARG A 181 -9.10 1.99 9.26
N TYR A 182 -8.58 1.14 8.39
CA TYR A 182 -8.30 1.42 6.99
C TYR A 182 -8.90 0.32 6.12
N ASP A 183 -9.45 0.73 5.00
CA ASP A 183 -9.86 -0.13 3.88
C ASP A 183 -8.84 0.08 2.76
N THR A 184 -7.93 -0.87 2.58
CA THR A 184 -6.67 -0.65 1.85
C THR A 184 -6.57 -1.54 0.63
N ALA A 185 -6.57 -0.93 -0.55
CA ALA A 185 -6.23 -1.60 -1.81
C ALA A 185 -4.70 -1.67 -1.98
N PHE A 186 -4.18 -2.87 -2.27
CA PHE A 186 -2.77 -3.12 -2.53
C PHE A 186 -2.56 -3.34 -4.02
N PHE A 187 -1.55 -2.68 -4.57
CA PHE A 187 -1.14 -2.83 -5.96
C PHE A 187 0.33 -3.25 -6.03
N VAL A 188 0.71 -3.97 -7.08
CA VAL A 188 2.11 -4.17 -7.47
C VAL A 188 2.45 -3.25 -8.64
N ALA A 189 3.68 -2.73 -8.65
CA ALA A 189 4.19 -1.93 -9.78
C ALA A 189 5.69 -2.14 -9.94
N ALA A 190 6.18 -2.21 -11.18
CA ALA A 190 7.61 -2.18 -11.45
C ALA A 190 8.15 -0.75 -11.33
N LEU A 191 9.37 -0.59 -10.81
CA LEU A 191 10.11 0.66 -10.81
C LEU A 191 10.29 1.13 -12.27
N PRO A 192 9.74 2.31 -12.64
CA PRO A 192 9.89 2.83 -13.99
C PRO A 192 11.36 3.04 -14.36
N ALA A 193 11.73 2.65 -15.58
CA ALA A 193 13.09 2.80 -16.07
C ALA A 193 13.55 4.28 -16.01
N GLY A 194 14.73 4.51 -15.43
CA GLY A 194 15.32 5.84 -15.26
C GLY A 194 15.02 6.51 -13.92
N GLN A 195 13.92 6.13 -13.25
CA GLN A 195 13.59 6.67 -11.94
C GLN A 195 14.39 5.96 -10.83
N VAL A 196 14.63 6.69 -9.74
CA VAL A 196 15.29 6.18 -8.54
C VAL A 196 14.42 6.48 -7.33
N THR A 197 14.30 5.51 -6.42
CA THR A 197 13.68 5.73 -5.11
C THR A 197 14.55 6.63 -4.27
N ARG A 198 13.94 7.49 -3.46
CA ARG A 198 14.64 8.38 -2.53
C ARG A 198 14.05 8.27 -1.12
N ASP A 199 14.91 8.44 -0.12
CA ASP A 199 14.48 8.60 1.27
C ASP A 199 14.09 10.07 1.48
N VAL A 200 12.84 10.40 1.16
CA VAL A 200 12.35 11.79 1.06
C VAL A 200 11.27 12.14 2.08
N THR A 201 10.68 11.14 2.73
CA THR A 201 9.64 11.37 3.73
C THR A 201 10.24 11.50 5.12
N SER A 202 9.72 12.46 5.89
CA SER A 202 10.01 12.56 7.33
C SER A 202 9.30 11.49 8.16
N GLU A 203 8.46 10.67 7.54
CA GLU A 203 7.66 9.63 8.22
C GLU A 203 8.36 8.28 8.33
N SER A 204 9.45 8.06 7.58
CA SER A 204 10.32 6.90 7.68
C SER A 204 11.69 7.24 8.28
N ASP A 205 12.31 6.27 8.95
CA ASP A 205 13.70 6.39 9.42
C ASP A 205 14.67 5.46 8.67
N GLN A 206 14.16 4.60 7.81
CA GLN A 206 14.94 3.70 6.97
C GLN A 206 14.13 3.26 5.75
N VAL A 207 14.77 3.23 4.58
CA VAL A 207 14.23 2.63 3.35
C VAL A 207 15.14 1.48 2.90
N THR A 208 14.57 0.41 2.35
CA THR A 208 15.33 -0.74 1.88
C THR A 208 14.71 -1.38 0.66
N TRP A 209 15.57 -1.85 -0.25
CA TRP A 209 15.21 -2.84 -1.25
C TRP A 209 15.64 -4.21 -0.71
N ILE A 210 14.73 -5.17 -0.67
CA ILE A 210 14.98 -6.49 -0.10
C ILE A 210 14.18 -7.55 -0.84
N ARG A 211 14.72 -8.77 -0.93
CA ARG A 211 13.95 -9.90 -1.49
C ARG A 211 12.75 -10.20 -0.58
N PRO A 212 11.55 -10.45 -1.12
CA PRO A 212 10.37 -10.75 -0.30
C PRO A 212 10.60 -11.92 0.68
N ALA A 213 11.35 -12.95 0.24
CA ALA A 213 11.71 -14.09 1.09
C ALA A 213 12.57 -13.71 2.30
N ASP A 214 13.53 -12.79 2.13
CA ASP A 214 14.40 -12.33 3.22
C ASP A 214 13.62 -11.45 4.20
N ALA A 215 12.70 -10.62 3.70
CA ALA A 215 11.82 -9.81 4.55
C ALA A 215 10.93 -10.68 5.45
N VAL A 216 10.37 -11.76 4.90
CA VAL A 216 9.61 -12.76 5.67
C VAL A 216 10.50 -13.44 6.71
N ALA A 217 11.72 -13.86 6.32
CA ALA A 217 12.65 -14.51 7.23
C ALA A 217 13.05 -13.58 8.40
N ALA A 218 13.26 -12.28 8.14
CA ALA A 218 13.59 -11.30 9.17
C ALA A 218 12.43 -11.09 10.17
N VAL A 219 11.17 -11.14 9.70
CA VAL A 219 10.00 -11.09 10.59
C VAL A 219 9.90 -12.38 11.42
N ASP A 220 10.10 -13.54 10.81
CA ASP A 220 10.08 -14.84 11.50
C ASP A 220 11.20 -14.93 12.56
N ALA A 221 12.34 -14.27 12.34
CA ALA A 221 13.44 -14.14 13.28
C ALA A 221 13.22 -13.06 14.37
N GLY A 222 12.16 -12.24 14.26
CA GLY A 222 11.86 -11.15 15.19
C GLY A 222 12.73 -9.90 15.02
N GLU A 223 13.45 -9.77 13.90
CA GLU A 223 14.33 -8.65 13.59
C GLU A 223 13.57 -7.46 13.00
N VAL A 224 12.48 -7.75 12.29
CA VAL A 224 11.60 -6.77 11.64
C VAL A 224 10.17 -6.97 12.11
N LEU A 225 9.44 -5.86 12.30
CA LEU A 225 8.02 -5.88 12.60
C LEU A 225 7.22 -5.56 11.34
N MET A 226 6.24 -6.39 11.01
CA MET A 226 5.28 -6.16 9.93
C MET A 226 3.87 -6.44 10.42
N LEU A 227 2.90 -5.70 9.88
CA LEU A 227 1.49 -6.08 9.98
C LEU A 227 1.20 -7.26 9.04
N PRO A 228 0.14 -8.05 9.30
CA PRO A 228 -0.22 -9.21 8.48
C PRO A 228 -0.32 -8.92 6.97
N PRO A 229 -0.92 -7.82 6.49
CA PRO A 229 -1.01 -7.53 5.06
C PRO A 229 0.37 -7.47 4.38
N THR A 230 1.34 -6.77 4.98
CA THR A 230 2.71 -6.64 4.45
C THR A 230 3.43 -7.99 4.42
N TYR A 231 3.37 -8.74 5.52
CA TYR A 231 4.02 -10.05 5.62
C TYR A 231 3.45 -11.03 4.58
N ILE A 232 2.13 -11.09 4.43
CA ILE A 232 1.46 -12.00 3.49
C ILE A 232 1.81 -11.62 2.06
N CYS A 233 1.76 -10.35 1.70
CA CYS A 233 2.18 -9.91 0.36
C CYS A 233 3.65 -10.30 0.09
N CYS A 234 4.58 -10.06 1.02
CA CYS A 234 5.96 -10.51 0.87
C CYS A 234 6.07 -12.04 0.71
N HIS A 235 5.28 -12.80 1.47
CA HIS A 235 5.27 -14.25 1.37
C HIS A 235 4.77 -14.74 0.01
N GLU A 236 3.67 -14.20 -0.50
CA GLU A 236 3.15 -14.54 -1.82
C GLU A 236 4.15 -14.18 -2.92
N LEU A 237 4.72 -12.97 -2.86
CA LEU A 237 5.70 -12.50 -3.84
C LEU A 237 7.01 -13.30 -3.82
N SER A 238 7.35 -13.94 -2.70
CA SER A 238 8.53 -14.80 -2.60
C SER A 238 8.47 -16.04 -3.51
N GLN A 239 7.29 -16.37 -4.03
CA GLN A 239 7.07 -17.51 -4.92
C GLN A 239 7.45 -17.24 -6.39
N TYR A 240 7.70 -15.98 -6.75
CA TYR A 240 7.98 -15.57 -8.13
C TYR A 240 9.48 -15.36 -8.38
N ASP A 241 9.91 -15.63 -9.61
CA ASP A 241 11.33 -15.60 -10.00
C ASP A 241 11.76 -14.26 -10.63
N ASP A 242 10.82 -13.46 -11.13
CA ASP A 242 11.05 -12.14 -11.76
C ASP A 242 9.83 -11.21 -11.58
N VAL A 243 10.00 -9.91 -11.88
CA VAL A 243 8.94 -8.90 -11.72
C VAL A 243 7.83 -9.08 -12.76
N ALA A 244 8.15 -9.53 -13.96
CA ALA A 244 7.16 -9.75 -15.03
C ALA A 244 6.13 -10.81 -14.62
N ALA A 245 6.57 -11.93 -14.04
CA ALA A 245 5.68 -12.99 -13.56
C ALA A 245 4.76 -12.50 -12.43
N ILE A 246 5.22 -11.58 -11.58
CA ILE A 246 4.38 -10.95 -10.54
C ILE A 246 3.29 -10.09 -11.18
N LEU A 247 3.65 -9.27 -12.17
CA LEU A 247 2.69 -8.40 -12.86
C LEU A 247 1.66 -9.20 -13.67
N ASP A 248 2.09 -10.25 -14.36
CA ASP A 248 1.22 -11.17 -15.08
C ASP A 248 0.22 -11.83 -14.12
N ALA A 249 0.71 -12.34 -12.97
CA ALA A 249 -0.15 -12.92 -11.94
C ALA A 249 -1.19 -11.90 -11.44
N ALA A 250 -0.79 -10.65 -11.21
CA ALA A 250 -1.70 -9.60 -10.74
C ALA A 250 -2.88 -9.37 -11.71
N GLY A 251 -2.70 -9.58 -13.01
CA GLY A 251 -3.76 -9.47 -14.01
C GLY A 251 -4.86 -10.53 -13.91
N GLU A 252 -4.52 -11.70 -13.38
CA GLU A 252 -5.39 -12.89 -13.29
C GLU A 252 -5.92 -13.18 -11.88
N ARG A 253 -5.42 -12.48 -10.85
CA ARG A 253 -5.80 -12.71 -9.45
C ARG A 253 -7.28 -12.41 -9.20
N GLU A 254 -7.94 -13.34 -8.51
CA GLU A 254 -9.20 -13.05 -7.81
C GLU A 254 -8.87 -12.43 -6.46
N ILE A 255 -9.37 -11.22 -6.21
CA ILE A 255 -9.13 -10.50 -4.96
C ILE A 255 -10.42 -10.47 -4.17
N ARG A 256 -10.34 -10.87 -2.91
CA ARG A 256 -11.42 -10.72 -1.93
C ARG A 256 -10.91 -9.85 -0.80
N ALA A 257 -11.76 -8.96 -0.31
CA ALA A 257 -11.43 -8.16 0.86
C ALA A 257 -11.23 -9.08 2.06
N ILE A 258 -10.06 -8.98 2.69
CA ILE A 258 -9.71 -9.73 3.89
C ILE A 258 -9.89 -8.78 5.08
N MET A 259 -10.82 -9.12 5.97
CA MET A 259 -10.99 -8.42 7.25
C MET A 259 -10.75 -9.41 8.38
N PRO A 260 -9.59 -9.35 9.05
CA PRO A 260 -9.35 -10.23 10.17
C PRO A 260 -10.35 -9.96 11.29
N THR A 261 -10.73 -11.01 12.01
CA THR A 261 -11.69 -10.96 13.12
C THR A 261 -11.00 -11.26 14.43
N VAL A 262 -11.69 -11.00 15.54
CA VAL A 262 -11.23 -11.40 16.87
C VAL A 262 -11.98 -12.65 17.34
N ARG A 263 -11.23 -13.63 17.83
CA ARG A 263 -11.76 -14.74 18.64
C ARG A 263 -11.26 -14.60 20.06
N VAL A 264 -12.15 -14.70 21.04
CA VAL A 264 -11.81 -14.68 22.47
C VAL A 264 -11.94 -16.09 23.06
N ASP A 265 -10.97 -16.49 23.87
CA ASP A 265 -10.97 -17.72 24.66
C ASP A 265 -10.46 -17.41 26.06
N GLY A 266 -11.37 -17.38 27.04
CA GLY A 266 -11.06 -16.91 28.38
C GLY A 266 -10.66 -15.43 28.40
N ASP A 267 -9.47 -15.14 28.90
CA ASP A 267 -8.84 -13.82 28.96
C ASP A 267 -7.88 -13.55 27.78
N GLN A 268 -7.89 -14.44 26.78
CA GLN A 268 -7.01 -14.35 25.62
C GLN A 268 -7.80 -13.96 24.37
N ALA A 269 -7.23 -13.07 23.57
CA ALA A 269 -7.77 -12.68 22.29
C ALA A 269 -6.84 -13.10 21.15
N TYR A 270 -7.42 -13.62 20.09
CA TYR A 270 -6.74 -14.13 18.91
C TYR A 270 -7.20 -13.36 17.68
N LEU A 271 -6.25 -12.92 16.86
CA LEU A 271 -6.52 -12.34 15.54
C LEU A 271 -6.67 -13.48 14.54
N GLU A 272 -7.82 -13.57 13.88
CA GLU A 272 -8.10 -14.61 12.89
C GLU A 272 -8.12 -14.02 11.49
N THR A 273 -7.33 -14.61 10.60
CA THR A 273 -7.28 -14.25 9.18
C THR A 273 -7.82 -15.44 8.39
N THR A 274 -9.06 -15.34 7.91
CA THR A 274 -9.75 -16.40 7.15
C THR A 274 -10.04 -15.98 5.73
#